data_AF-A0A0B2X660-F1
#
_entry.id   AF-A0A0B2X660-F1
#
_cell.length_a   1.000
_cell.length_b   1.000
_cell.length_c   1.000
_cell.angle_alpha   90.00
_cell.angle_beta   90.00
_cell.angle_gamma   90.00
#
_symmetry.space_group_name_H-M   'P 1'
#
loop_
_entity.id
_entity.type
_entity.pdbx_description
1 polymer ?
#
loop_
_entity_poly.entity_id
_entity_poly.type
_entity_poly.pdbx_seq_one_letter_code
_entity_poly.pdbx_strand_id
1 'polypeptide(L)'
;MKFLAISLPALAGSALAVPYRPQAFDIMALRSASPIHFAPLSAAQGSLFLNLRHQGATCKGANNRATFYLDESKLFLYSDGDVVQQVYVDRSGMGQGKIGYITGDARAPRNAEFDGWSIDPAGNLVFHNNILQACPGSIDDSWSVWLTEVINPGGNTGCLGFSPRSLPIDKPVSCVYS
;
A
#
# COMPACT_ATOMS: atom_id res chain seq x y z
N MET A 1 -16.23 -68.88 -1.22
CA MET A 1 -16.73 -67.65 -1.87
C MET A 1 -15.52 -66.79 -2.21
N LYS A 2 -15.28 -66.51 -3.49
CA LYS A 2 -14.09 -65.81 -4.01
C LYS A 2 -14.54 -64.39 -4.38
N PHE A 3 -14.02 -63.36 -3.71
CA PHE A 3 -14.30 -61.96 -4.05
C PHE A 3 -13.17 -61.43 -4.93
N LEU A 4 -13.54 -60.95 -6.13
CA LEU A 4 -12.65 -60.26 -7.07
C LEU A 4 -12.64 -58.76 -6.71
N ALA A 5 -11.47 -58.22 -6.37
CA ALA A 5 -11.25 -56.78 -6.21
C ALA A 5 -10.83 -56.18 -7.55
N ILE A 6 -11.58 -55.19 -8.02
CA ILE A 6 -11.27 -54.41 -9.23
C ILE A 6 -10.68 -53.07 -8.75
N SER A 7 -9.40 -52.85 -9.01
CA SER A 7 -8.72 -51.58 -8.74
C SER A 7 -8.78 -50.69 -9.98
N LEU A 8 -9.40 -49.50 -9.84
CA LEU A 8 -9.31 -48.44 -10.85
C LEU A 8 -8.08 -47.56 -10.60
N PRO A 9 -7.30 -47.20 -11.63
CA PRO A 9 -6.21 -46.24 -11.50
C PRO A 9 -6.76 -44.81 -11.45
N ALA A 10 -6.37 -44.06 -10.42
CA ALA A 10 -6.64 -42.64 -10.31
C ALA A 10 -5.68 -41.86 -11.23
N LEU A 11 -6.23 -41.19 -12.26
CA LEU A 11 -5.50 -40.22 -13.06
C LEU A 11 -5.32 -38.93 -12.24
N ALA A 12 -4.11 -38.71 -11.72
CA ALA A 12 -3.73 -37.44 -11.12
C ALA A 12 -3.46 -36.41 -12.22
N GLY A 13 -4.38 -35.46 -12.41
CA GLY A 13 -4.17 -34.30 -13.28
C GLY A 13 -3.20 -33.31 -12.65
N SER A 14 -2.06 -33.06 -13.30
CA SER A 14 -1.13 -32.01 -12.91
C SER A 14 -1.68 -30.64 -13.32
N ALA A 15 -2.29 -29.92 -12.38
CA ALA A 15 -2.56 -28.50 -12.57
C ALA A 15 -1.24 -27.73 -12.48
N LEU A 16 -0.84 -27.07 -13.57
CA LEU A 16 0.24 -26.08 -13.52
C LEU A 16 -0.26 -24.91 -12.67
N ALA A 17 0.38 -24.70 -11.51
CA ALA A 17 0.11 -23.53 -10.68
C ALA A 17 0.52 -22.28 -11.46
N VAL A 18 -0.47 -21.48 -11.87
CA VAL A 18 -0.23 -20.11 -12.30
C VAL A 18 0.40 -19.39 -11.11
N PRO A 19 1.56 -18.71 -11.26
CA PRO A 19 2.16 -17.98 -10.15
C PRO A 19 1.15 -16.97 -9.60
N TYR A 20 0.79 -17.11 -8.33
CA TYR A 20 -0.07 -16.17 -7.63
C TYR A 20 0.62 -14.80 -7.63
N ARG A 21 -0.01 -13.83 -8.30
CA ARG A 21 0.36 -12.42 -8.17
C ARG A 21 -0.78 -11.73 -7.44
N PRO A 22 -0.52 -11.08 -6.28
CA PRO A 22 -1.52 -10.25 -5.64
C PRO A 22 -2.06 -9.21 -6.60
N GLN A 23 -3.36 -8.93 -6.52
CA GLN A 23 -4.00 -7.88 -7.32
C GLN A 23 -3.40 -6.52 -6.94
N ALA A 24 -2.79 -5.84 -7.92
CA ALA A 24 -2.28 -4.50 -7.74
C ALA A 24 -3.40 -3.46 -7.79
N PHE A 25 -3.20 -2.33 -7.11
CA PHE A 25 -4.17 -1.23 -7.06
C PHE A 25 -3.48 0.13 -6.83
N ASP A 26 -4.11 1.19 -7.34
CA ASP A 26 -3.82 2.58 -6.97
C ASP A 26 -4.67 2.98 -5.76
N ILE A 27 -4.32 4.09 -5.11
CA ILE A 27 -5.15 4.72 -4.06
C ILE A 27 -5.52 6.13 -4.47
N MET A 28 -6.80 6.47 -4.30
CA MET A 28 -7.35 7.80 -4.53
C MET A 28 -8.05 8.31 -3.28
N ALA A 29 -7.76 9.56 -2.89
CA ALA A 29 -8.36 10.17 -1.73
C ALA A 29 -9.80 10.62 -1.98
N LEU A 30 -10.76 10.11 -1.21
CA LEU A 30 -12.14 10.57 -1.23
C LEU A 30 -12.39 11.47 -0.01
N ARG A 31 -12.38 12.78 -0.28
CA ARG A 31 -12.79 13.80 0.69
C ARG A 31 -13.45 15.01 0.03
N SER A 32 -14.78 15.00 -0.06
CA SER A 32 -15.54 16.04 -0.76
C SER A 32 -15.22 17.46 -0.28
N ALA A 33 -15.33 18.42 -1.19
CA ALA A 33 -15.09 19.84 -0.92
C ALA A 33 -13.71 20.14 -0.27
N SER A 34 -12.65 19.47 -0.74
CA SER A 34 -11.30 19.71 -0.23
C SER A 34 -10.21 19.59 -1.30
N PRO A 35 -9.03 20.20 -1.09
CA PRO A 35 -7.93 20.19 -2.06
C PRO A 35 -7.36 18.80 -2.36
N ILE A 36 -7.65 17.82 -1.50
CA ILE A 36 -7.17 16.44 -1.65
C ILE A 36 -8.23 15.50 -2.28
N HIS A 37 -9.42 16.01 -2.65
CA HIS A 37 -10.43 15.17 -3.29
C HIS A 37 -9.92 14.66 -4.64
N PHE A 38 -10.03 13.35 -4.87
CA PHE A 38 -9.48 12.63 -6.03
C PHE A 38 -7.97 12.72 -6.22
N ALA A 39 -7.23 13.20 -5.22
CA ALA A 39 -5.78 13.19 -5.26
C ALA A 39 -5.28 11.74 -5.26
N PRO A 40 -4.41 11.33 -6.20
CA PRO A 40 -3.77 10.03 -6.17
C PRO A 40 -2.72 10.00 -5.06
N LEU A 41 -2.50 8.81 -4.49
CA LEU A 41 -1.41 8.56 -3.57
C LEU A 41 -0.11 8.30 -4.35
N SER A 42 0.96 8.96 -3.94
CA SER A 42 2.32 8.79 -4.47
C SER A 42 3.27 8.39 -3.33
N ALA A 43 4.44 7.86 -3.67
CA ALA A 43 5.47 7.48 -2.72
C ALA A 43 6.80 8.12 -3.12
N ALA A 44 7.46 8.76 -2.16
CA ALA A 44 8.78 9.38 -2.33
C ALA A 44 9.44 9.54 -0.95
N GLN A 45 10.76 9.64 -0.88
CA GLN A 45 11.51 9.94 0.34
C GLN A 45 11.10 9.08 1.55
N GLY A 46 10.83 7.78 1.31
CA GLY A 46 10.38 6.83 2.33
C GLY A 46 9.00 7.13 2.95
N SER A 47 8.19 7.99 2.34
CA SER A 47 6.89 8.47 2.83
C SER A 47 5.82 8.45 1.72
N LEU A 48 4.55 8.60 2.11
CA LEU A 48 3.42 8.66 1.18
C LEU A 48 2.83 10.07 1.10
N PHE A 49 2.39 10.48 -0.08
CA PHE A 49 1.93 11.84 -0.36
C PHE A 49 0.69 11.89 -1.25
N LEU A 50 -0.14 12.92 -1.08
CA LEU A 50 -1.16 13.32 -2.04
C LEU A 50 -0.74 14.59 -2.78
N ASN A 51 -1.17 14.72 -4.04
CA ASN A 51 -0.86 15.88 -4.91
C ASN A 51 0.65 16.15 -5.11
N LEU A 52 1.49 15.12 -4.96
CA LEU A 52 2.91 15.25 -5.26
C LEU A 52 3.11 15.38 -6.78
N ARG A 53 3.77 16.46 -7.21
CA ARG A 53 3.96 16.74 -8.65
C ARG A 53 4.86 15.72 -9.33
N HIS A 54 5.93 15.30 -8.65
CA HIS A 54 6.90 14.35 -9.18
C HIS A 54 7.29 13.36 -8.08
N GLN A 55 6.95 12.09 -8.27
CA GLN A 55 7.33 11.06 -7.29
C GLN A 55 8.80 10.64 -7.34
N GLY A 56 9.53 10.98 -8.41
CA GLY A 56 10.96 10.66 -8.54
C GLY A 56 11.29 9.16 -8.68
N ALA A 57 10.28 8.29 -8.74
CA ALA A 57 10.46 6.84 -8.85
C ALA A 57 11.04 6.41 -10.21
N THR A 58 11.86 5.36 -10.20
CA THR A 58 12.34 4.72 -11.41
C THR A 58 11.33 3.68 -11.88
N CYS A 59 10.59 3.98 -12.95
CA CYS A 59 9.50 3.15 -13.45
C CYS A 59 9.80 2.55 -14.83
N LYS A 60 9.30 1.33 -15.10
CA LYS A 60 9.35 0.69 -16.43
C LYS A 60 8.30 1.25 -17.42
N GLY A 61 7.81 2.45 -17.16
CA GLY A 61 6.76 3.14 -17.91
C GLY A 61 6.42 4.48 -17.26
N ALA A 62 5.62 5.31 -17.93
CA ALA A 62 5.16 6.57 -17.37
C ALA A 62 4.20 6.32 -16.20
N ASN A 63 4.59 6.72 -14.99
CA ASN A 63 3.74 6.64 -13.81
C ASN A 63 4.13 7.73 -12.80
N ASN A 64 3.14 8.39 -12.20
CA ASN A 64 3.36 9.46 -11.21
C ASN A 64 2.56 9.26 -9.90
N ARG A 65 2.08 8.04 -9.69
CA ARG A 65 1.37 7.59 -8.50
C ARG A 65 1.99 6.29 -8.03
N ALA A 66 1.77 5.96 -6.77
CA ALA A 66 2.20 4.72 -6.20
C ALA A 66 1.19 3.61 -6.50
N THR A 67 1.71 2.51 -7.04
CA THR A 67 0.98 1.26 -7.21
C THR A 67 1.25 0.37 -6.00
N PHE A 68 0.21 -0.23 -5.43
CA PHE A 68 0.29 -1.05 -4.23
C PHE A 68 -0.20 -2.47 -4.48
N TYR A 69 0.16 -3.38 -3.58
CA TYR A 69 -0.51 -4.67 -3.44
C TYR A 69 -0.53 -5.09 -1.97
N LEU A 70 -1.50 -5.93 -1.60
CA LEU A 70 -1.56 -6.58 -0.29
C LEU A 70 -1.09 -8.01 -0.41
N ASP A 71 -0.28 -8.45 0.54
CA ASP A 71 -0.01 -9.86 0.78
C ASP A 71 -0.33 -10.13 2.25
N GLU A 72 -1.34 -10.97 2.47
CA GLU A 72 -2.00 -11.13 3.77
C GLU A 72 -2.45 -9.77 4.36
N SER A 73 -1.87 -9.36 5.47
CA SER A 73 -2.14 -8.10 6.19
C SER A 73 -0.99 -7.08 6.06
N LYS A 74 -0.12 -7.26 5.07
CA LYS A 74 1.03 -6.38 4.79
C LYS A 74 0.84 -5.65 3.47
N LEU A 75 1.22 -4.38 3.43
CA LEU A 75 1.12 -3.52 2.26
C LEU A 75 2.50 -3.29 1.63
N PHE A 76 2.54 -3.40 0.31
CA PHE A 76 3.77 -3.26 -0.46
C PHE A 76 3.56 -2.29 -1.62
N LEU A 77 4.65 -1.66 -2.04
CA LEU A 77 4.73 -0.91 -3.29
C LEU A 77 5.12 -1.86 -4.42
N TYR A 78 4.37 -1.82 -5.52
CA TYR A 78 4.53 -2.74 -6.63
C TYR A 78 5.80 -2.46 -7.45
N SER A 79 6.69 -3.46 -7.52
CA SER A 79 7.87 -3.51 -8.36
C SER A 79 8.04 -4.90 -8.96
N ASP A 80 8.26 -4.99 -10.28
CA ASP A 80 8.66 -6.22 -10.96
C ASP A 80 10.18 -6.42 -10.76
N GLY A 81 10.56 -7.30 -9.84
CA GLY A 81 11.95 -7.69 -9.57
C GLY A 81 12.16 -8.15 -8.13
N ASP A 82 13.43 -8.24 -7.71
CA ASP A 82 13.80 -8.70 -6.36
C ASP A 82 13.80 -7.58 -5.30
N VAL A 83 13.52 -6.34 -5.70
CA VAL A 83 13.46 -5.19 -4.79
C VAL A 83 12.08 -5.14 -4.13
N VAL A 84 12.02 -5.58 -2.88
CA VAL A 84 10.83 -5.49 -2.03
C VAL A 84 10.74 -4.08 -1.44
N GLN A 85 9.53 -3.51 -1.47
CA GLN A 85 9.25 -2.18 -0.92
C GLN A 85 8.04 -2.27 -0.02
N GLN A 86 8.24 -2.20 1.28
CA GLN A 86 7.23 -2.55 2.27
C GLN A 86 6.81 -1.35 3.10
N VAL A 87 5.51 -1.13 3.20
CA VAL A 87 4.91 -0.02 3.95
C VAL A 87 4.77 -0.40 5.42
N TYR A 88 5.13 0.52 6.30
CA TYR A 88 4.96 0.41 7.75
C TYR A 88 4.18 1.58 8.33
N VAL A 89 3.70 1.40 9.55
CA VAL A 89 3.18 2.46 10.41
C VAL A 89 3.98 2.48 11.72
N ASP A 90 4.35 3.65 12.22
CA ASP A 90 4.91 3.81 13.57
C ASP A 90 3.89 4.56 14.45
N ARG A 91 3.10 3.79 15.21
CA ARG A 91 2.09 4.33 16.14
C ARG A 91 2.64 4.59 17.53
N SER A 92 3.95 4.49 17.73
CA SER A 92 4.56 4.84 19.01
C SER A 92 4.38 6.33 19.31
N GLY A 93 4.54 6.73 20.58
CA GLY A 93 4.46 8.15 20.95
C GLY A 93 5.46 9.05 20.20
N MET A 94 6.59 8.49 19.74
CA MET A 94 7.56 9.21 18.90
C MET A 94 7.16 9.21 17.42
N GLY A 95 6.59 8.11 16.91
CA GLY A 95 6.19 7.98 15.51
C GLY A 95 4.88 8.68 15.16
N GLN A 96 3.96 8.79 16.13
CA GLN A 96 2.71 9.55 16.03
C GLN A 96 1.82 9.14 14.84
N GLY A 97 1.88 7.87 14.44
CA GLY A 97 1.14 7.36 13.28
C GLY A 97 1.84 7.64 11.95
N LYS A 98 3.17 7.83 11.95
CA LYS A 98 3.96 7.97 10.72
C LYS A 98 3.76 6.77 9.83
N ILE A 99 3.38 7.02 8.58
CA ILE A 99 3.36 6.01 7.53
C ILE A 99 4.60 6.23 6.67
N GLY A 100 5.33 5.15 6.44
CA GLY A 100 6.50 5.18 5.56
C GLY A 100 6.70 3.84 4.88
N TYR A 101 7.75 3.75 4.08
CA TYR A 101 8.16 2.48 3.47
C TYR A 101 9.66 2.28 3.57
N ILE A 102 10.07 1.02 3.52
CA ILE A 102 11.47 0.62 3.35
C ILE A 102 11.64 -0.01 1.97
N THR A 103 12.84 0.11 1.39
CA THR A 103 13.21 -0.46 0.09
C THR A 103 14.41 -1.38 0.27
N GLY A 104 14.31 -2.62 -0.21
CA GLY A 104 15.38 -3.60 -0.14
C GLY A 104 15.74 -3.97 1.31
N ASP A 105 17.02 -3.88 1.65
CA ASP A 105 17.60 -4.19 2.96
C ASP A 105 17.65 -2.98 3.91
N ALA A 106 16.99 -1.87 3.55
CA ALA A 106 16.92 -0.68 4.39
C ALA A 106 16.37 -1.00 5.79
N ARG A 107 17.07 -0.54 6.82
CA ARG A 107 16.69 -0.78 8.20
C ARG A 107 15.39 -0.06 8.55
N ALA A 108 14.38 -0.82 8.95
CA ALA A 108 13.13 -0.28 9.45
C ALA A 108 13.31 0.52 10.75
N PRO A 109 12.46 1.53 11.01
CA PRO A 109 12.38 2.16 12.32
C PRO A 109 12.10 1.13 13.43
N ARG A 110 12.59 1.41 14.65
CA ARG A 110 12.50 0.49 15.78
C ARG A 110 11.07 0.05 16.11
N ASN A 111 10.10 0.94 15.92
CA ASN A 111 8.70 0.73 16.28
C ASN A 111 7.81 0.57 15.02
N ALA A 112 8.40 0.20 13.89
CA ALA A 112 7.66 -0.03 12.65
C ALA A 112 6.75 -1.26 12.77
N GLU A 113 5.46 -1.06 12.55
CA GLU A 113 4.44 -2.09 12.40
C GLU A 113 4.16 -2.30 10.91
N PHE A 114 4.42 -3.51 10.42
CA PHE A 114 4.23 -3.87 9.01
C PHE A 114 2.92 -4.57 8.71
N ASP A 115 2.29 -5.11 9.75
CA ASP A 115 1.09 -5.93 9.69
C ASP A 115 -0.12 -5.11 10.17
N GLY A 116 -1.30 -5.36 9.62
CA GLY A 116 -2.55 -4.68 9.99
C GLY A 116 -3.22 -3.94 8.83
N TRP A 117 -2.61 -3.96 7.63
CA TRP A 117 -3.19 -3.40 6.42
C TRP A 117 -4.30 -4.28 5.86
N SER A 118 -5.37 -3.67 5.36
CA SER A 118 -6.44 -4.38 4.65
C SER A 118 -7.26 -3.43 3.78
N ILE A 119 -8.07 -3.98 2.89
CA ILE A 119 -9.15 -3.22 2.22
C ILE A 119 -10.45 -3.51 2.97
N ASP A 120 -11.11 -2.47 3.47
CA ASP A 120 -12.39 -2.60 4.17
C ASP A 120 -13.55 -2.97 3.20
N PRO A 121 -14.75 -3.34 3.70
CA PRO A 121 -15.90 -3.65 2.84
C PRO A 121 -16.35 -2.50 1.93
N ALA A 122 -15.98 -1.26 2.27
CA ALA A 122 -16.22 -0.06 1.48
C ALA A 122 -15.08 0.22 0.49
N GLY A 123 -14.15 -0.72 0.29
CA GLY A 123 -13.06 -0.62 -0.69
C GLY A 123 -11.96 0.38 -0.32
N ASN A 124 -11.80 0.74 0.95
CA ASN A 124 -10.77 1.68 1.39
C ASN A 124 -9.61 0.95 2.04
N LEU A 125 -8.39 1.43 1.82
CA LEU A 125 -7.22 0.98 2.57
C LEU A 125 -7.35 1.41 4.05
N VAL A 126 -7.18 0.47 4.96
CA VAL A 126 -7.18 0.75 6.41
C VAL A 126 -6.01 0.06 7.08
N PHE A 127 -5.58 0.61 8.22
CA PHE A 127 -4.61 -0.02 9.10
C PHE A 127 -5.24 -0.24 10.48
N HIS A 128 -5.45 -1.49 10.88
CA HIS A 128 -6.22 -1.84 12.08
C HIS A 128 -7.57 -1.09 12.18
N ASN A 129 -8.30 -1.02 11.05
CA ASN A 129 -9.58 -0.30 10.91
C ASN A 129 -9.51 1.23 11.01
N ASN A 130 -8.32 1.82 11.15
CA ASN A 130 -8.14 3.26 11.04
C ASN A 130 -7.95 3.67 9.58
N ILE A 131 -8.60 4.78 9.20
CA ILE A 131 -8.38 5.44 7.91
C ILE A 131 -7.11 6.32 7.97
N LEU A 132 -6.87 7.04 6.89
CA LEU A 132 -5.69 7.89 6.72
C LEU A 132 -6.07 9.37 6.80
N GLN A 133 -5.09 10.19 7.16
CA GLN A 133 -5.16 11.64 7.04
C GLN A 133 -4.00 12.16 6.21
N ALA A 134 -4.24 13.30 5.57
CA ALA A 134 -3.22 14.02 4.84
C ALA A 134 -2.99 15.38 5.49
N CYS A 135 -1.72 15.73 5.71
CA CYS A 135 -1.30 16.99 6.32
C CYS A 135 -0.63 17.88 5.27
N PRO A 136 -1.06 19.16 5.12
CA PRO A 136 -0.57 20.05 4.07
C PRO A 136 0.86 20.55 4.32
N GLY A 137 1.43 21.23 3.31
CA GLY A 137 2.69 21.96 3.45
C GLY A 137 3.92 21.05 3.50
N SER A 138 3.86 19.90 2.84
CA SER A 138 4.99 19.00 2.70
C SER A 138 5.84 19.34 1.47
N ILE A 139 6.68 18.39 1.02
CA ILE A 139 7.55 18.58 -0.14
C ILE A 139 6.72 18.94 -1.39
N ASP A 140 7.21 19.88 -2.22
CA ASP A 140 6.54 20.33 -3.45
C ASP A 140 5.05 20.70 -3.29
N ASP A 141 4.70 21.34 -2.16
CA ASP A 141 3.32 21.71 -1.79
C ASP A 141 2.36 20.51 -1.68
N SER A 142 2.90 19.30 -1.55
CA SER A 142 2.13 18.07 -1.38
C SER A 142 1.58 17.92 0.04
N TRP A 143 0.76 16.89 0.22
CA TRP A 143 0.20 16.54 1.51
C TRP A 143 0.81 15.23 2.00
N SER A 144 1.51 15.25 3.13
CA SER A 144 2.08 14.04 3.75
C SER A 144 0.99 13.18 4.37
N VAL A 145 1.06 11.87 4.19
CA VAL A 145 0.01 10.93 4.65
C VAL A 145 0.41 10.22 5.94
N TRP A 146 -0.53 10.18 6.88
CA TRP A 146 -0.37 9.66 8.24
C TRP A 146 -1.60 8.85 8.64
N LEU A 147 -1.49 8.06 9.71
CA LEU A 147 -2.64 7.40 10.33
C LEU A 147 -3.49 8.41 11.13
N THR A 148 -4.82 8.25 11.18
CA THR A 148 -5.74 9.20 11.85
C THR A 148 -5.76 9.17 13.39
N GLU A 149 -4.80 8.54 14.05
CA GLU A 149 -4.81 8.40 15.52
C GLU A 149 -4.35 9.66 16.27
N VAL A 150 -3.55 10.52 15.63
CA VAL A 150 -2.99 11.74 16.24
C VAL A 150 -3.46 12.96 15.47
N ILE A 151 -3.99 13.98 16.17
CA ILE A 151 -4.57 15.18 15.53
C ILE A 151 -3.51 16.00 14.77
N ASN A 152 -2.32 16.15 15.36
CA ASN A 152 -1.21 16.94 14.82
C ASN A 152 0.06 16.06 14.69
N PRO A 153 0.06 15.05 13.81
CA PRO A 153 1.14 14.07 13.74
C PRO A 153 2.43 14.75 13.24
N GLY A 154 3.56 14.49 13.88
CA GLY A 154 4.84 15.13 13.56
C GLY A 154 4.85 16.64 13.74
N GLY A 155 3.89 17.21 14.50
CA GLY A 155 3.70 18.66 14.64
C GLY A 155 3.01 19.33 13.44
N ASN A 156 2.54 18.56 12.46
CA ASN A 156 1.75 19.09 11.36
C ASN A 156 0.40 19.63 11.85
N THR A 157 -0.15 20.61 11.15
CA THR A 157 -1.48 21.19 11.45
C THR A 157 -2.33 21.26 10.20
N GLY A 158 -3.65 21.36 10.37
CA GLY A 158 -4.60 21.42 9.24
C GLY A 158 -4.76 20.09 8.51
N CYS A 159 -4.47 18.97 9.19
CA CYS A 159 -4.59 17.64 8.62
C CYS A 159 -6.05 17.27 8.36
N LEU A 160 -6.28 16.51 7.29
CA LEU A 160 -7.58 16.16 6.78
C LEU A 160 -7.70 14.64 6.68
N GLY A 161 -8.55 14.03 7.50
CA GLY A 161 -8.96 12.63 7.34
C GLY A 161 -9.68 12.42 6.01
N PHE A 162 -9.38 11.33 5.31
CA PHE A 162 -9.97 10.99 4.01
C PHE A 162 -10.18 9.48 3.88
N SER A 163 -11.07 9.05 2.98
CA SER A 163 -11.22 7.63 2.64
C SER A 163 -10.25 7.27 1.49
N PRO A 164 -9.23 6.42 1.73
CA PRO A 164 -8.25 6.03 0.71
C PRO A 164 -8.79 4.90 -0.17
N ARG A 165 -9.58 5.26 -1.19
CA ARG A 165 -10.24 4.29 -2.06
C ARG A 165 -9.22 3.52 -2.89
N SER A 166 -9.25 2.19 -2.83
CA SER A 166 -8.45 1.34 -3.71
C SER A 166 -9.08 1.23 -5.10
N LEU A 167 -8.24 1.28 -6.13
CA LEU A 167 -8.61 1.21 -7.53
C LEU A 167 -7.79 0.09 -8.19
N PRO A 168 -8.36 -1.11 -8.42
CA PRO A 168 -7.64 -2.24 -9.01
C PRO A 168 -7.03 -1.91 -10.38
N ILE A 169 -5.84 -2.47 -10.65
CA ILE A 169 -5.10 -2.29 -11.90
C ILE A 169 -4.71 -3.64 -12.50
N ASP A 170 -5.16 -3.92 -13.72
CA ASP A 170 -4.84 -5.18 -14.41
C ASP A 170 -3.39 -5.22 -14.96
N LYS A 171 -2.85 -4.04 -15.29
CA LYS A 171 -1.52 -3.88 -15.91
C LYS A 171 -0.69 -2.85 -15.10
N PRO A 172 -0.24 -3.20 -13.90
CA PRO A 172 0.51 -2.28 -13.04
C PRO A 172 1.85 -1.89 -13.65
N VAL A 173 2.25 -0.62 -13.48
CA VAL A 173 3.61 -0.17 -13.83
C VAL A 173 4.52 -0.45 -12.64
N SER A 174 5.55 -1.26 -12.88
CA SER A 174 6.63 -1.49 -11.91
C SER A 174 7.45 -0.23 -11.68
N CYS A 175 7.58 0.17 -10.40
CA CYS A 175 8.37 1.32 -9.99
C CYS A 175 9.21 1.01 -8.74
N VAL A 176 10.43 1.53 -8.70
CA VAL A 176 11.26 1.59 -7.49
C VAL A 176 11.25 3.03 -6.99
N TYR A 177 10.76 3.23 -5.77
CA TYR A 177 10.57 4.51 -5.11
C TYR A 177 11.76 4.78 -4.16
N SER A 178 12.15 6.05 -4.06
CA SER A 178 13.27 6.53 -3.24
C SER A 178 12.87 7.73 -2.43
#